data_AF-A0A2X3UWF2-F1
#
_entry.id   AF-A0A2X3UWF2-F1
#
_cell.length_a   1.000
_cell.length_b   1.000
_cell.length_c   1.000
_cell.angle_alpha   90.00
_cell.angle_beta   90.00
_cell.angle_gamma   90.00
#
_symmetry.space_group_name_H-M   'P 1'
#
loop_
_entity.id
_entity.type
_entity.pdbx_description
1 polymer ?
#
loop_
_entity_poly.entity_id
_entity_poly.type
_entity_poly.pdbx_seq_one_letter_code
_entity_poly.pdbx_strand_id
1 'polypeptide(L)' 'MKFHCPRIKEIYPIYKLHDNLFRVGSQIGITTEISDEDDKMWSLVNILDGRTINDVVDII' A
#
# COMPACT_ATOMS: atom_id res chain seq x y z
N MET A 1 11.42 15.77 -5.86
CA MET A 1 10.25 15.19 -5.16
C MET A 1 10.76 14.32 -4.02
N LYS A 2 10.21 14.40 -2.80
CA LYS A 2 10.77 13.76 -1.58
C LYS A 2 10.76 12.22 -1.62
N PHE A 3 9.95 11.62 -2.49
CA PHE A 3 9.80 10.18 -2.64
C PHE A 3 10.01 9.80 -4.11
N HIS A 4 11.25 9.41 -4.48
CA HIS A 4 11.59 9.03 -5.85
C HIS A 4 11.21 7.56 -6.14
N CYS A 5 11.43 6.68 -5.16
CA CYS A 5 11.19 5.24 -5.24
C CYS A 5 10.36 4.80 -4.03
N PRO A 6 9.05 5.09 -4.00
CA PRO A 6 8.22 4.76 -2.85
C PRO A 6 8.08 3.23 -2.70
N ARG A 7 8.10 2.76 -1.44
CA ARG A 7 7.90 1.34 -1.13
C ARG A 7 7.18 1.12 0.18
N ILE A 8 6.38 0.06 0.26
CA ILE A 8 6.01 -0.52 1.55
C ILE A 8 7.22 -1.28 2.10
N LYS A 9 7.50 -1.11 3.40
CA LYS A 9 8.57 -1.88 4.04
C LYS A 9 8.17 -3.36 4.05
N GLU A 10 9.07 -4.23 3.60
CA GLU A 10 8.82 -5.68 3.51
C GLU A 10 8.37 -6.33 4.83
N ILE A 11 8.80 -5.77 5.97
CA ILE A 11 8.39 -6.23 7.30
C ILE A 11 6.90 -5.97 7.61
N TYR A 12 6.20 -5.17 6.81
CA TYR A 12 4.79 -4.88 6.97
C TYR A 12 3.96 -5.69 5.97
N PRO A 13 3.38 -6.84 6.39
CA PRO A 13 2.51 -7.60 5.51
C PRO A 13 1.28 -6.78 5.12
N ILE A 14 0.76 -7.02 3.92
CA ILE A 14 -0.42 -6.38 3.37
C ILE A 14 -1.45 -7.47 3.09
N TYR A 15 -2.68 -7.33 3.59
CA TYR A 15 -3.74 -8.31 3.37
C TYR A 15 -5.13 -7.70 3.49
N LYS A 16 -6.09 -8.20 2.71
CA LYS A 16 -7.51 -7.81 2.84
C LYS A 16 -8.10 -8.40 4.11
N LEU A 17 -8.87 -7.58 4.83
CA LEU A 17 -9.73 -8.02 5.93
C LEU A 17 -11.15 -8.28 5.43
N HIS A 18 -11.65 -7.38 4.58
CA HIS A 18 -12.94 -7.43 3.90
C HIS A 18 -12.79 -6.84 2.50
N ASP A 19 -13.87 -6.82 1.71
CA ASP A 19 -13.85 -6.30 0.34
C ASP A 19 -13.32 -4.85 0.28
N ASN A 20 -13.76 -4.01 1.22
CA ASN A 20 -13.49 -2.56 1.25
C ASN A 20 -12.51 -2.17 2.37
N LEU A 21 -11.82 -3.15 2.98
CA LEU A 21 -10.94 -2.91 4.13
C LEU A 21 -9.72 -3.81 4.03
N PHE A 22 -8.54 -3.20 4.06
CA PHE A 22 -7.28 -3.93 4.14
C PHE A 22 -6.40 -3.41 5.26
N ARG A 23 -5.40 -4.21 5.62
CA ARG A 23 -4.45 -3.89 6.68
C ARG A 23 -3.02 -3.92 6.16
N VAL A 24 -2.21 -2.98 6.66
CA VAL A 24 -0.76 -2.96 6.52
C VAL A 24 -0.13 -3.16 7.91
N GLY A 25 0.74 -4.16 8.03
CA GLY A 25 1.35 -4.57 9.29
C GLY A 25 0.61 -5.71 9.98
N SER A 26 1.22 -6.26 11.04
CA SER A 26 0.61 -7.33 11.86
C SER A 26 0.81 -7.17 13.37
N GLN A 27 1.60 -6.18 13.82
CA GLN A 27 1.85 -5.98 15.26
C GLN A 27 0.97 -4.86 15.83
N ILE A 28 0.61 -4.99 17.11
CA ILE A 28 -0.19 -4.00 17.84
C ILE A 28 0.58 -2.67 17.90
N GLY A 29 -0.10 -1.56 17.59
CA GLY A 29 0.48 -0.21 17.65
C GLY A 29 1.27 0.24 16.42
N ILE A 30 1.51 -0.66 15.45
CA ILE A 30 2.12 -0.32 14.15
C ILE A 30 1.27 -0.76 12.96
N THR A 31 0.17 -1.46 13.22
CA THR A 31 -0.82 -1.86 12.22
C THR A 31 -1.67 -0.66 11.82
N THR A 32 -1.94 -0.53 10.53
CA THR A 32 -2.86 0.47 9.99
C THR A 32 -3.91 -0.23 9.16
N GLU A 33 -5.17 0.05 9.45
CA GLU A 33 -6.31 -0.37 8.64
C GLU A 33 -6.73 0.78 7.74
N ILE A 34 -7.02 0.45 6.47
CA ILE A 34 -7.34 1.42 5.44
C ILE A 34 -8.64 0.97 4.80
N SER A 35 -9.69 1.78 4.98
CA SER A 35 -10.94 1.63 4.22
C SER A 35 -10.72 2.13 2.80
N ASP A 36 -11.15 1.34 1.83
CA ASP A 36 -10.95 1.62 0.41
C ASP A 36 -12.14 1.08 -0.38
N GLU A 37 -13.09 1.95 -0.69
CA GLU A 37 -14.33 1.55 -1.40
C GLU A 37 -14.08 1.29 -2.90
N ASP A 38 -13.07 1.93 -3.48
CA ASP A 38 -12.78 1.91 -4.91
C ASP A 38 -11.61 0.99 -5.29
N ASP A 39 -11.04 0.24 -4.33
CA ASP A 39 -9.81 -0.57 -4.50
C ASP A 39 -8.58 0.23 -5.01
N LYS A 40 -8.61 1.58 -4.94
CA LYS A 40 -7.52 2.46 -5.41
C LYS A 40 -6.31 2.37 -4.51
N MET A 41 -6.53 2.42 -3.20
CA MET A 41 -5.44 2.29 -2.22
C MET A 41 -4.88 0.88 -2.21
N TRP A 42 -5.74 -0.14 -2.34
CA TRP A 42 -5.34 -1.53 -2.47
C TRP A 42 -4.42 -1.72 -3.69
N SER A 43 -4.82 -1.20 -4.86
CA SER A 43 -4.00 -1.26 -6.07
C SER A 43 -2.66 -0.55 -5.89
N LEU A 44 -2.68 0.64 -5.30
CA LEU A 44 -1.47 1.42 -5.02
C LEU A 44 -0.50 0.65 -4.11
N VAL A 45 -0.94 0.16 -2.95
CA VAL A 45 -0.01 -0.48 -1.99
C VAL A 45 0.63 -1.76 -2.52
N ASN A 46 -0.01 -2.43 -3.49
CA ASN A 46 0.53 -3.63 -4.14
C ASN A 46 1.59 -3.32 -5.22
N ILE A 47 1.69 -2.08 -5.70
CA ILE A 47 2.71 -1.66 -6.68
C ILE A 47 3.80 -0.77 -6.07
N LEU A 48 3.67 -0.39 -4.79
CA LEU A 48 4.70 0.32 -4.04
C LEU A 48 5.83 -0.63 -3.60
N ASP A 49 6.63 -1.07 -4.56
CA ASP A 49 7.73 -2.04 -4.38
C ASP A 49 9.14 -1.42 -4.50
N GLY A 50 9.23 -0.11 -4.73
CA GLY A 50 10.49 0.61 -4.91
C GLY A 50 10.78 1.03 -6.35
N ARG A 51 9.88 0.76 -7.30
CA ARG A 51 9.90 1.39 -8.63
C ARG A 51 9.80 2.92 -8.56
N THR A 52 10.08 3.62 -9.66
CA THR A 52 10.04 5.10 -9.63
C THR A 52 8.61 5.61 -9.50
N ILE A 53 8.43 6.81 -8.94
CA ILE A 53 7.10 7.42 -8.83
C ILE A 53 6.40 7.58 -10.18
N ASN A 54 7.15 7.80 -11.27
CA ASN A 54 6.58 7.88 -12.61
C ASN A 54 6.02 6.51 -13.05
N ASP A 55 6.79 5.43 -12.84
CA ASP A 55 6.33 4.07 -13.14
C ASP A 55 5.10 3.67 -12.31
N VAL A 56 4.99 4.17 -11.07
CA VAL A 56 3.80 3.98 -10.24
C VAL A 56 2.61 4.70 -10.88
N VAL A 57 2.75 6.00 -11.18
CA VAL A 57 1.66 6.83 -11.71
C VAL A 57 1.15 6.36 -13.07
N ASP A 58 2.02 5.80 -13.92
CA ASP A 58 1.62 5.30 -15.24
C ASP A 58 0.74 4.03 -15.20
N ILE A 59 0.62 3.38 -14.03
CA ILE A 59 -0.16 2.13 -13.85
C ILE A 59 -1.57 2.39 -13.30
N ILE A 60 -1.78 3.51 -12.58
CA ILE A 60 -3.00 3.82 -11.81
C ILE A 60 -3.89 4.84 -12.49
#